data_AF-A0A8J2S5B4-F1
#
_entry.id   AF-A0A8J2S5B4-F1
#
_cell.length_a   1.000
_cell.length_b   1.000
_cell.length_c   1.000
_cell.angle_alpha   90.00
_cell.angle_beta   90.00
_cell.angle_gamma   90.00
#
_symmetry.space_group_name_H-M   'P 1'
#
loop_
_entity.id
_entity.type
_entity.pdbx_description
1 polymer ?
#
loop_
_entity_poly.entity_id
_entity_poly.type
_entity_poly.pdbx_seq_one_letter_code
_entity_poly.pdbx_strand_id
1 'polypeptide(L)'
;MNNQPPQRPRSPPRGGQAPPMMPPSPKVAKMGGAPPAVMRPAAAPPIVPPIAAPRPPQPPAPKPAAPPAAKPPPSPQIDPAAEARARAEAQKAAAAKARAAAEAKARKEAEAIAKAEEDARKKRAAALAEAEAAAKKKLQEEAAALAKAHAEAAAKEKAAAEKRKAEEEKARKKAEEEARKRAAAIAKAEAEAKAAAEARAAEEAKAKAQAKGLVAAVAIKQAKDQEAAVAEASKKAEAAAAAEAEAQVAAEAASREAAAARKRADSEAGTLAELKRKASALEKDAKAAGATIPDLDKPEPKKPAAKKGKKSSGGSKKRKSEAISEEEPAAEAAGGDDAMDMTAVNKLTADKLKKELKKRKLDDKGKKAELKARLVEALGL
;
A
#
# COMPACT_ATOMS: atom_id res chain seq x y z
N MET A 1 -36.12 42.09 -8.34
CA MET A 1 -35.24 42.28 -7.17
C MET A 1 -35.58 41.16 -6.17
N ASN A 2 -34.78 40.10 -6.13
CA ASN A 2 -35.03 38.91 -5.32
C ASN A 2 -34.20 39.01 -4.04
N ASN A 3 -34.86 39.36 -2.93
CA ASN A 3 -34.25 39.45 -1.59
C ASN A 3 -34.24 38.05 -0.95
N GLN A 4 -33.14 37.31 -1.13
CA GLN A 4 -32.83 36.16 -0.28
C GLN A 4 -31.97 36.62 0.92
N PRO A 5 -32.34 36.29 2.17
CA PRO A 5 -31.52 36.60 3.34
C PRO A 5 -30.26 35.71 3.39
N PRO A 6 -29.15 36.22 3.96
CA PRO A 6 -27.90 35.47 4.03
C PRO A 6 -28.03 34.25 4.98
N GLN A 7 -27.73 33.07 4.43
CA GLN A 7 -27.60 31.83 5.17
C GLN A 7 -26.50 31.98 6.23
N ARG A 8 -26.87 31.82 7.51
CA ARG A 8 -25.91 31.82 8.62
C ARG A 8 -24.97 30.60 8.51
N PRO A 9 -23.69 30.73 8.89
CA PRO A 9 -22.76 29.60 8.91
C PRO A 9 -23.23 28.56 9.93
N ARG A 10 -23.40 27.31 9.47
CA ARG A 10 -23.70 26.15 10.31
C ARG A 10 -22.52 25.90 11.25
N SER A 11 -22.79 25.90 12.55
CA SER A 11 -21.84 25.52 13.59
C SER A 11 -21.30 24.10 13.34
N PRO A 12 -20.01 23.82 13.60
CA PRO A 12 -19.48 22.47 13.48
C PRO A 12 -20.11 21.54 14.53
N PRO A 13 -20.20 20.23 14.23
CA PRO A 13 -20.77 19.26 15.17
C PRO A 13 -19.93 19.23 16.44
N ARG A 14 -20.60 19.40 17.60
CA ARG A 14 -20.03 19.12 18.91
C ARG A 14 -19.50 17.69 18.89
N GLY A 15 -18.19 17.59 19.06
CA GLY A 15 -17.47 16.33 19.13
C GLY A 15 -18.13 15.39 20.13
N GLY A 16 -18.22 14.12 19.71
CA GLY A 16 -18.62 13.02 20.55
C GLY A 16 -17.82 13.03 21.85
N GLN A 17 -18.56 13.07 22.94
CA GLN A 17 -18.08 12.82 24.27
C GLN A 17 -17.53 11.38 24.28
N ALA A 18 -16.20 11.26 24.27
CA ALA A 18 -15.54 9.98 24.46
C ALA A 18 -15.98 9.40 25.82
N PRO A 19 -16.31 8.10 25.92
CA PRO A 19 -16.55 7.48 27.21
C PRO A 19 -15.25 7.56 28.05
N PRO A 20 -15.34 7.75 29.38
CA PRO A 20 -14.16 7.72 30.23
C PRO A 20 -13.53 6.33 30.12
N MET A 21 -12.28 6.30 29.68
CA MET A 21 -11.45 5.11 29.75
C MET A 21 -11.44 4.58 31.18
N MET A 22 -11.93 3.35 31.37
CA MET A 22 -11.74 2.60 32.60
C MET A 22 -10.24 2.60 32.95
N PRO A 23 -9.86 2.83 34.22
CA PRO A 23 -8.49 2.63 34.63
C PRO A 23 -8.12 1.15 34.47
N PRO A 24 -6.88 0.84 34.06
CA PRO A 24 -6.44 -0.55 33.96
C PRO A 24 -6.47 -1.20 35.34
N SER A 25 -7.16 -2.33 35.43
CA SER A 25 -7.11 -3.23 36.58
C SER A 25 -5.65 -3.48 36.98
N PRO A 26 -5.28 -3.33 38.27
CA PRO A 26 -3.94 -3.69 38.71
C PRO A 26 -3.78 -5.20 38.49
N LYS A 27 -2.83 -5.56 37.62
CA LYS A 27 -2.29 -6.91 37.50
C LYS A 27 -1.90 -7.36 38.91
N VAL A 28 -2.62 -8.34 39.41
CA VAL A 28 -2.33 -9.03 40.66
C VAL A 28 -0.93 -9.61 40.52
N ALA A 29 0.03 -8.97 41.17
CA ALA A 29 1.39 -9.47 41.27
C ALA A 29 1.34 -10.74 42.09
N LYS A 30 1.52 -11.87 41.41
CA LYS A 30 1.81 -13.18 41.98
C LYS A 30 3.18 -13.10 42.65
N MET A 31 3.20 -12.65 43.91
CA MET A 31 4.37 -12.60 44.77
C MET A 31 4.10 -13.44 46.02
N GLY A 32 4.83 -14.55 46.10
CA GLY A 32 5.35 -15.06 47.36
C GLY A 32 4.32 -15.51 48.40
N GLY A 33 3.69 -16.66 48.16
CA GLY A 33 3.17 -17.48 49.26
C GLY A 33 4.34 -18.05 50.06
N ALA A 34 4.71 -17.38 51.15
CA ALA A 34 5.46 -17.95 52.25
C ALA A 34 4.57 -17.85 53.51
N PRO A 35 4.25 -18.97 54.17
CA PRO A 35 3.41 -18.94 55.37
C PRO A 35 4.25 -18.56 56.60
N PRO A 36 3.73 -17.76 57.53
CA PRO A 36 4.16 -17.87 58.91
C PRO A 36 3.10 -18.62 59.73
N ALA A 37 3.53 -19.81 60.14
CA ALA A 37 3.38 -20.35 61.49
C ALA A 37 2.03 -20.12 62.20
N VAL A 38 1.23 -21.16 62.08
CA VAL A 38 0.16 -21.55 62.99
C VAL A 38 0.73 -21.69 64.41
N MET A 39 0.03 -21.12 65.38
CA MET A 39 -0.07 -21.50 66.80
C MET A 39 1.18 -21.47 67.69
N ARG A 40 1.14 -20.62 68.73
CA ARG A 40 1.51 -20.97 70.11
C ARG A 40 0.94 -19.93 71.11
N PRO A 41 0.83 -20.24 72.42
CA PRO A 41 -0.45 -20.40 73.10
C PRO A 41 -0.72 -19.32 74.16
N ALA A 42 -1.96 -19.34 74.66
CA ALA A 42 -2.48 -18.57 75.77
C ALA A 42 -1.53 -18.52 76.98
N ALA A 43 -1.09 -17.31 77.33
CA ALA A 43 -0.52 -17.03 78.63
C ALA A 43 -1.66 -16.78 79.62
N ALA A 44 -1.72 -17.64 80.64
CA ALA A 44 -2.68 -17.61 81.73
C ALA A 44 -2.68 -16.26 82.48
N PRO A 45 -3.84 -15.77 82.94
CA PRO A 45 -3.86 -14.70 83.93
C PRO A 45 -3.35 -15.21 85.30
N PRO A 46 -2.64 -14.38 86.08
CA PRO A 46 -2.13 -14.77 87.39
C PRO A 46 -3.28 -15.01 88.38
N ILE A 47 -3.34 -16.23 88.91
CA ILE A 47 -4.12 -16.60 90.08
C ILE A 47 -3.43 -16.00 91.31
N VAL A 48 -4.06 -15.04 91.96
CA VAL A 48 -3.66 -14.48 93.26
C VAL A 48 -4.95 -14.38 94.11
N PRO A 49 -4.89 -14.74 95.42
CA PRO A 49 -5.83 -15.66 96.07
C PRO A 49 -7.08 -15.00 96.68
N PRO A 50 -8.12 -15.80 97.03
CA PRO A 50 -9.22 -15.32 97.86
C PRO A 50 -8.70 -15.02 99.28
N ILE A 51 -8.53 -13.75 99.58
CA ILE A 51 -8.26 -13.29 100.95
C ILE A 51 -9.53 -13.50 101.77
N ALA A 52 -9.33 -14.22 102.87
CA ALA A 52 -10.32 -14.68 103.82
C ALA A 52 -11.25 -13.58 104.34
N ALA A 53 -12.54 -13.92 104.46
CA ALA A 53 -13.49 -13.18 105.25
C ALA A 53 -12.95 -12.96 106.69
N PRO A 54 -12.90 -11.73 107.21
CA PRO A 54 -12.65 -11.53 108.63
C PRO A 54 -13.82 -12.14 109.42
N ARG A 55 -13.50 -13.17 110.20
CA ARG A 55 -14.38 -13.75 111.21
C ARG A 55 -14.88 -12.66 112.18
N PRO A 56 -16.12 -12.79 112.67
CA PRO A 56 -16.69 -11.85 113.62
C PRO A 56 -15.86 -11.80 114.92
N PRO A 57 -15.72 -10.63 115.57
CA PRO A 57 -15.12 -10.53 116.89
C PRO A 57 -15.95 -11.34 117.90
N GLN A 58 -15.30 -12.31 118.53
CA GLN A 58 -15.81 -13.03 119.69
C GLN A 58 -15.99 -12.08 120.89
N PRO A 59 -17.01 -12.34 121.72
CA PRO A 59 -17.40 -11.46 122.83
C PRO A 59 -16.35 -11.44 123.97
N PRO A 60 -16.07 -10.28 124.58
CA PRO A 60 -15.33 -10.23 125.84
C PRO A 60 -16.21 -10.56 127.06
N ALA A 61 -15.70 -11.55 127.82
CA ALA A 61 -15.67 -11.71 129.28
C ALA A 61 -16.96 -11.99 130.10
N PRO A 62 -17.02 -13.13 130.81
CA PRO A 62 -17.76 -13.24 132.06
C PRO A 62 -16.92 -12.64 133.21
N LYS A 63 -17.47 -11.64 133.89
CA LYS A 63 -16.94 -11.08 135.13
C LYS A 63 -18.12 -10.86 136.12
N PRO A 64 -17.84 -10.70 137.43
CA PRO A 64 -18.44 -11.51 138.49
C PRO A 64 -19.69 -10.86 139.10
N ALA A 65 -20.47 -11.70 139.78
CA ALA A 65 -21.58 -11.30 140.63
C ALA A 65 -21.17 -10.24 141.66
N ALA A 66 -21.98 -9.19 141.75
CA ALA A 66 -21.90 -8.11 142.72
C ALA A 66 -23.30 -7.92 143.39
N PRO A 67 -23.35 -7.36 144.61
CA PRO A 67 -24.33 -7.65 145.67
C PRO A 67 -25.70 -6.96 145.49
N PRO A 68 -26.73 -7.32 146.29
CA PRO A 68 -28.06 -6.73 146.19
C PRO A 68 -28.03 -5.23 146.49
N ALA A 69 -28.32 -4.42 145.48
CA ALA A 69 -28.47 -2.97 145.62
C ALA A 69 -29.88 -2.63 146.16
N ALA A 70 -29.88 -1.66 147.06
CA ALA A 70 -31.05 -1.11 147.74
C ALA A 70 -32.10 -0.51 146.78
N LYS A 71 -33.36 -0.48 147.25
CA LYS A 71 -34.49 0.16 146.57
C LYS A 71 -34.15 1.59 146.11
N PRO A 72 -34.23 1.91 144.80
CA PRO A 72 -34.08 3.29 144.34
C PRO A 72 -35.30 4.15 144.76
N PRO A 73 -35.10 5.46 145.02
CA PRO A 73 -36.18 6.40 145.27
C PRO A 73 -37.13 6.51 144.05
N PRO A 74 -38.38 6.95 144.25
CA PRO A 74 -39.36 7.06 143.16
C PRO A 74 -38.79 7.94 142.04
N SER A 75 -38.68 7.35 140.85
CA SER A 75 -38.29 8.05 139.63
C SER A 75 -39.15 9.30 139.45
N PRO A 76 -38.58 10.46 139.09
CA PRO A 76 -39.38 11.59 138.65
C PRO A 76 -40.28 11.12 137.51
N GLN A 77 -41.60 11.32 137.64
CA GLN A 77 -42.56 11.07 136.57
C GLN A 77 -42.25 12.02 135.42
N ILE A 78 -41.38 11.58 134.51
CA ILE A 78 -41.11 12.25 133.25
C ILE A 78 -42.34 12.04 132.39
N ASP A 79 -42.96 13.14 131.95
CA ASP A 79 -44.12 13.11 131.07
C ASP A 79 -43.75 12.39 129.75
N PRO A 80 -44.36 11.23 129.43
CA PRO A 80 -44.02 10.45 128.25
C PRO A 80 -44.23 11.22 126.93
N ALA A 81 -45.06 12.26 126.94
CA ALA A 81 -45.25 13.14 125.79
C ALA A 81 -44.00 14.01 125.50
N ALA A 82 -43.26 14.43 126.54
CA ALA A 82 -42.05 15.22 126.39
C ALA A 82 -40.87 14.37 125.86
N GLU A 83 -40.76 13.12 126.31
CA GLU A 83 -39.72 12.20 125.84
C GLU A 83 -39.92 11.78 124.38
N ALA A 84 -41.18 11.57 123.96
CA ALA A 84 -41.50 11.27 122.55
C ALA A 84 -41.16 12.44 121.62
N ARG A 85 -41.41 13.69 122.04
CA ARG A 85 -41.03 14.89 121.27
C ARG A 85 -39.52 15.05 121.15
N ALA A 86 -38.78 14.84 122.25
CA ALA A 86 -37.32 14.90 122.23
C ALA A 86 -36.69 13.81 121.33
N ARG A 87 -37.25 12.59 121.33
CA ARG A 87 -36.80 11.51 120.43
C ARG A 87 -37.13 11.78 118.96
N ALA A 88 -38.30 12.35 118.66
CA ALA A 88 -38.68 12.72 117.29
C ALA A 88 -37.80 13.87 116.74
N GLU A 89 -37.48 14.86 117.57
CA GLU A 89 -36.58 15.95 117.20
C GLU A 89 -35.13 15.46 117.02
N ALA A 90 -34.64 14.58 117.90
CA ALA A 90 -33.33 13.94 117.75
C ALA A 90 -33.24 13.08 116.48
N GLN A 91 -34.29 12.34 116.12
CA GLN A 91 -34.34 11.58 114.87
C GLN A 91 -34.37 12.50 113.64
N LYS A 92 -35.12 13.61 113.69
CA LYS A 92 -35.15 14.60 112.60
C LYS A 92 -33.78 15.27 112.42
N ALA A 93 -33.09 15.61 113.51
CA ALA A 93 -31.75 16.15 113.48
C ALA A 93 -30.71 15.14 112.96
N ALA A 94 -30.81 13.87 113.37
CA ALA A 94 -29.95 12.80 112.87
C ALA A 94 -30.18 12.53 111.38
N ALA A 95 -31.44 12.52 110.91
CA ALA A 95 -31.78 12.36 109.50
C ALA A 95 -31.31 13.56 108.66
N ALA A 96 -31.45 14.79 109.17
CA ALA A 96 -30.94 15.99 108.49
C ALA A 96 -29.40 15.95 108.39
N LYS A 97 -28.71 15.55 109.46
CA LYS A 97 -27.24 15.39 109.46
C LYS A 97 -26.78 14.28 108.50
N ALA A 98 -27.52 13.16 108.42
CA ALA A 98 -27.23 12.10 107.47
C ALA A 98 -27.43 12.54 106.01
N ARG A 99 -28.51 13.30 105.71
CA ARG A 99 -28.74 13.88 104.38
C ARG A 99 -27.67 14.90 103.99
N ALA A 100 -27.29 15.80 104.90
CA ALA A 100 -26.22 16.76 104.67
C ALA A 100 -24.86 16.06 104.43
N ALA A 101 -24.57 14.98 105.15
CA ALA A 101 -23.35 14.20 104.93
C ALA A 101 -23.36 13.45 103.58
N ALA A 102 -24.50 12.89 103.19
CA ALA A 102 -24.67 12.23 101.89
C ALA A 102 -24.56 13.22 100.73
N GLU A 103 -25.16 14.41 100.85
CA GLU A 103 -25.07 15.46 99.84
C GLU A 103 -23.64 16.02 99.73
N ALA A 104 -22.94 16.22 100.86
CA ALA A 104 -21.54 16.62 100.85
C ALA A 104 -20.63 15.57 100.18
N LYS A 105 -20.91 14.26 100.38
CA LYS A 105 -20.18 13.19 99.70
C LYS A 105 -20.49 13.15 98.19
N ALA A 106 -21.76 13.29 97.80
CA ALA A 106 -22.16 13.34 96.40
C ALA A 106 -21.56 14.55 95.66
N ARG A 107 -21.48 15.71 96.30
CA ARG A 107 -20.83 16.90 95.73
C ARG A 107 -19.32 16.69 95.52
N LYS A 108 -18.62 16.07 96.48
CA LYS A 108 -17.19 15.75 96.32
C LYS A 108 -16.93 14.71 95.23
N GLU A 109 -17.78 13.70 95.09
CA GLU A 109 -17.67 12.71 94.01
C GLU A 109 -17.97 13.34 92.64
N ALA A 110 -18.98 14.20 92.53
CA ALA A 110 -19.29 14.93 91.30
C ALA A 110 -18.16 15.88 90.88
N GLU A 111 -17.54 16.61 91.83
CA GLU A 111 -16.40 17.48 91.56
C GLU A 111 -15.16 16.67 91.11
N ALA A 112 -14.91 15.52 91.72
CA ALA A 112 -13.82 14.63 91.30
C ALA A 112 -14.04 14.07 89.89
N ILE A 113 -15.27 13.68 89.55
CA ILE A 113 -15.62 13.21 88.20
C ILE A 113 -15.49 14.35 87.17
N ALA A 114 -15.98 15.55 87.49
CA ALA A 114 -15.88 16.71 86.59
C ALA A 114 -14.41 17.07 86.30
N LYS A 115 -13.55 17.06 87.33
CA LYS A 115 -12.12 17.31 87.18
C LYS A 115 -11.42 16.22 86.35
N ALA A 116 -11.76 14.95 86.59
CA ALA A 116 -11.22 13.84 85.81
C ALA A 116 -11.66 13.90 84.32
N GLU A 117 -12.90 14.32 84.05
CA GLU A 117 -13.39 14.49 82.69
C GLU A 117 -12.70 15.67 81.98
N GLU A 118 -12.47 16.78 82.68
CA GLU A 118 -11.73 17.92 82.14
C GLU A 118 -10.29 17.54 81.78
N ASP A 119 -9.59 16.83 82.66
CA ASP A 119 -8.24 16.33 82.39
C ASP A 119 -8.21 15.31 81.24
N ALA A 120 -9.24 14.45 81.14
CA ALA A 120 -9.38 13.52 80.01
C ALA A 120 -9.64 14.26 78.69
N ARG A 121 -10.45 15.33 78.69
CA ARG A 121 -10.70 16.17 77.52
C ARG A 121 -9.43 16.91 77.09
N LYS A 122 -8.67 17.48 78.03
CA LYS A 122 -7.37 18.12 77.74
C LYS A 122 -6.37 17.14 77.13
N LYS A 123 -6.25 15.93 77.67
CA LYS A 123 -5.39 14.87 77.11
C LYS A 123 -5.82 14.44 75.71
N ARG A 124 -7.13 14.28 75.46
CA ARG A 124 -7.65 13.96 74.12
C ARG A 124 -7.40 15.08 73.12
N ALA A 125 -7.59 16.34 73.52
CA ALA A 125 -7.31 17.49 72.68
C ALA A 125 -5.82 17.58 72.29
N ALA A 126 -4.91 17.35 73.25
CA ALA A 126 -3.48 17.30 72.98
C ALA A 126 -3.10 16.16 72.02
N ALA A 127 -3.65 14.95 72.23
CA ALA A 127 -3.40 13.81 71.35
C ALA A 127 -3.92 14.03 69.92
N LEU A 128 -5.09 14.67 69.77
CA LEU A 128 -5.63 15.02 68.45
C LEU A 128 -4.79 16.09 67.75
N ALA A 129 -4.31 17.11 68.48
CA ALA A 129 -3.43 18.13 67.91
C ALA A 129 -2.09 17.54 67.45
N GLU A 130 -1.51 16.61 68.22
CA GLU A 130 -0.28 15.91 67.84
C GLU A 130 -0.50 15.00 66.61
N ALA A 131 -1.62 14.27 66.57
CA ALA A 131 -1.98 13.44 65.42
C ALA A 131 -2.20 14.27 64.14
N GLU A 132 -2.85 15.44 64.25
CA GLU A 132 -3.05 16.34 63.12
C GLU A 132 -1.73 16.95 62.63
N ALA A 133 -0.84 17.34 63.54
CA ALA A 133 0.50 17.83 63.19
C ALA A 133 1.33 16.75 62.48
N ALA A 134 1.28 15.51 62.96
CA ALA A 134 1.95 14.37 62.34
C ALA A 134 1.37 14.05 60.95
N ALA A 135 0.04 14.12 60.78
CA ALA A 135 -0.63 13.91 59.50
C ALA A 135 -0.25 15.00 58.48
N LYS A 136 -0.23 16.27 58.91
CA LYS A 136 0.21 17.40 58.07
C LYS A 136 1.66 17.25 57.63
N LYS A 137 2.55 16.82 58.53
CA LYS A 137 3.96 16.56 58.19
C LYS A 137 4.11 15.44 57.15
N LYS A 138 3.38 14.33 57.31
CA LYS A 138 3.39 13.24 56.33
C LYS A 138 2.87 13.67 54.96
N LEU A 139 1.80 14.47 54.92
CA LEU A 139 1.24 14.98 53.68
C LEU A 139 2.22 15.93 52.96
N GLN A 140 2.93 16.78 53.72
CA GLN A 140 3.98 17.64 53.16
C GLN A 140 5.17 16.83 52.61
N GLU A 141 5.59 15.78 53.30
CA GLU A 141 6.67 14.90 52.84
C GLU A 141 6.28 14.13 51.57
N GLU A 142 5.05 13.61 51.51
CA GLU A 142 4.51 12.94 50.32
C GLU A 142 4.37 13.92 49.13
N ALA A 143 3.87 15.14 49.37
CA ALA A 143 3.79 16.17 48.34
C ALA A 143 5.18 16.57 47.81
N ALA A 144 6.18 16.68 48.69
CA ALA A 144 7.56 16.97 48.29
C ALA A 144 8.19 15.81 47.49
N ALA A 145 7.91 14.56 47.87
CA ALA A 145 8.37 13.37 47.15
C ALA A 145 7.75 13.29 45.75
N LEU A 146 6.45 13.55 45.62
CA LEU A 146 5.75 13.60 44.33
C LEU A 146 6.28 14.74 43.45
N ALA A 147 6.49 15.94 44.01
CA ALA A 147 7.07 17.06 43.27
C ALA A 147 8.48 16.73 42.74
N LYS A 148 9.31 16.07 43.55
CA LYS A 148 10.64 15.61 43.14
C LYS A 148 10.57 14.54 42.05
N ALA A 149 9.66 13.58 42.16
CA ALA A 149 9.46 12.54 41.15
C ALA A 149 8.98 13.12 39.81
N HIS A 150 8.06 14.09 39.84
CA HIS A 150 7.61 14.81 38.64
C HIS A 150 8.73 15.63 37.99
N ALA A 151 9.57 16.30 38.79
CA ALA A 151 10.72 17.04 38.27
C ALA A 151 11.75 16.11 37.59
N GLU A 152 12.04 14.95 38.19
CA GLU A 152 12.95 13.95 37.60
C GLU A 152 12.36 13.33 36.32
N ALA A 153 11.07 13.01 36.30
CA ALA A 153 10.39 12.51 35.11
C ALA A 153 10.43 13.52 33.97
N ALA A 154 10.15 14.81 34.25
CA ALA A 154 10.21 15.88 33.27
C ALA A 154 11.65 16.10 32.74
N ALA A 155 12.68 15.98 33.59
CA ALA A 155 14.07 16.06 33.17
C ALA A 155 14.46 14.90 32.24
N LYS A 156 14.03 13.67 32.57
CA LYS A 156 14.24 12.49 31.70
C LYS A 156 13.52 12.61 30.37
N GLU A 157 12.29 13.13 30.37
CA GLU A 157 11.52 13.36 29.13
C GLU A 157 12.19 14.40 28.22
N LYS A 158 12.66 15.52 28.79
CA LYS A 158 13.42 16.53 28.04
C LYS A 158 14.70 15.96 27.44
N ALA A 159 15.46 15.18 28.22
CA ALA A 159 16.69 14.53 27.74
C ALA A 159 16.40 13.49 26.63
N ALA A 160 15.28 12.75 26.72
CA ALA A 160 14.85 11.82 25.69
C ALA A 160 14.39 12.54 24.41
N ALA A 161 13.66 13.65 24.56
CA ALA A 161 13.22 14.47 23.43
C ALA A 161 14.40 15.09 22.67
N GLU A 162 15.44 15.55 23.39
CA GLU A 162 16.65 16.09 22.77
C GLU A 162 17.43 15.00 22.01
N LYS A 163 17.57 13.80 22.60
CA LYS A 163 18.19 12.66 21.90
C LYS A 163 17.43 12.28 20.63
N ARG A 164 16.09 12.27 20.67
CA ARG A 164 15.25 12.01 19.47
C ARG A 164 15.45 13.07 18.40
N LYS A 165 15.49 14.35 18.76
CA LYS A 165 15.76 15.44 17.80
C LYS A 165 17.14 15.31 17.16
N ALA A 166 18.16 14.98 17.95
CA ALA A 166 19.52 14.77 17.44
C ALA A 166 19.62 13.54 16.50
N GLU A 167 18.90 12.47 16.80
CA GLU A 167 18.84 11.27 15.94
C GLU A 167 18.07 11.56 14.64
N GLU A 168 16.95 12.28 14.72
CA GLU A 168 16.18 12.70 13.55
C GLU A 168 16.97 13.63 12.63
N GLU A 169 17.74 14.58 13.18
CA GLU A 169 18.59 15.46 12.38
C GLU A 169 19.72 14.67 11.67
N LYS A 170 20.32 13.69 12.36
CA LYS A 170 21.32 12.80 11.75
C LYS A 170 20.71 11.94 10.63
N ALA A 171 19.50 11.41 10.85
CA ALA A 171 18.78 10.65 9.84
C ALA A 171 18.42 11.53 8.62
N ARG A 172 18.00 12.78 8.84
CA ARG A 172 17.72 13.75 7.79
C ARG A 172 18.97 14.09 6.97
N LYS A 173 20.10 14.38 7.63
CA LYS A 173 21.37 14.64 6.94
C LYS A 173 21.83 13.47 6.08
N LYS A 174 21.71 12.23 6.60
CA LYS A 174 22.05 11.02 5.83
C LYS A 174 21.12 10.82 4.63
N ALA A 175 19.82 11.05 4.79
CA ALA A 175 18.86 10.95 3.71
C ALA A 175 19.07 12.03 2.63
N GLU A 176 19.43 13.25 3.02
CA GLU A 176 19.75 14.35 2.10
C GLU A 176 21.04 14.07 1.31
N GLU A 177 22.09 13.55 1.95
CA GLU A 177 23.32 13.15 1.27
C GLU A 177 23.05 12.02 0.26
N GLU A 178 22.25 11.02 0.62
CA GLU A 178 21.88 9.93 -0.28
C GLU A 178 21.04 10.43 -1.46
N ALA A 179 20.09 11.33 -1.22
CA ALA A 179 19.30 11.97 -2.27
C ALA A 179 20.19 12.77 -3.23
N ARG A 180 21.18 13.51 -2.72
CA ARG A 180 22.16 14.24 -3.54
C ARG A 180 23.03 13.30 -4.38
N LYS A 181 23.48 12.17 -3.82
CA LYS A 181 24.23 11.14 -4.56
C LYS A 181 23.39 10.53 -5.68
N ARG A 182 22.12 10.22 -5.42
CA ARG A 182 21.19 9.70 -6.44
C ARG A 182 20.93 10.72 -7.54
N ALA A 183 20.69 11.99 -7.20
CA ALA A 183 20.49 13.06 -8.17
C ALA A 183 21.74 13.24 -9.07
N ALA A 184 22.94 13.22 -8.49
CA ALA A 184 24.18 13.29 -9.26
C ALA A 184 24.39 12.07 -10.17
N ALA A 185 24.04 10.87 -9.71
CA ALA A 185 24.11 9.65 -10.53
C ALA A 185 23.13 9.69 -11.71
N ILE A 186 21.90 10.19 -11.49
CA ILE A 186 20.90 10.36 -12.55
C ILE A 186 21.38 11.39 -13.57
N ALA A 187 21.88 12.55 -13.14
CA ALA A 187 22.41 13.57 -14.04
C ALA A 187 23.59 13.04 -14.87
N LYS A 188 24.47 12.23 -14.27
CA LYS A 188 25.58 11.59 -14.99
C LYS A 188 25.07 10.57 -16.03
N ALA A 189 24.11 9.73 -15.66
CA ALA A 189 23.52 8.75 -16.56
C ALA A 189 22.77 9.42 -17.74
N GLU A 190 22.08 10.53 -17.50
CA GLU A 190 21.40 11.30 -18.54
C GLU A 190 22.38 11.96 -19.51
N ALA A 191 23.49 12.53 -18.99
CA ALA A 191 24.55 13.06 -19.82
C ALA A 191 25.23 11.98 -20.69
N GLU A 192 25.47 10.80 -20.12
CA GLU A 192 26.04 9.66 -20.84
C GLU A 192 25.07 9.11 -21.91
N ALA A 193 23.77 9.02 -21.59
CA ALA A 193 22.75 8.61 -22.55
C ALA A 193 22.64 9.60 -23.72
N LYS A 194 22.73 10.91 -23.44
CA LYS A 194 22.71 11.94 -24.48
C LYS A 194 23.95 11.87 -25.37
N ALA A 195 25.14 11.68 -24.80
CA ALA A 195 26.37 11.49 -25.56
C ALA A 195 26.33 10.21 -26.42
N ALA A 196 25.79 9.11 -25.89
CA ALA A 196 25.62 7.86 -26.63
C ALA A 196 24.60 8.00 -27.79
N ALA A 197 23.51 8.75 -27.58
CA ALA A 197 22.53 9.04 -28.63
C ALA A 197 23.14 9.88 -29.77
N GLU A 198 23.93 10.90 -29.43
CA GLU A 198 24.64 11.72 -30.41
C GLU A 198 25.69 10.90 -31.20
N ALA A 199 26.43 10.03 -30.51
CA ALA A 199 27.38 9.12 -31.17
C ALA A 199 26.69 8.17 -32.17
N ARG A 200 25.53 7.60 -31.80
CA ARG A 200 24.73 6.76 -32.71
C ARG A 200 24.18 7.54 -33.90
N ALA A 201 23.71 8.77 -33.68
CA ALA A 201 23.26 9.64 -34.77
C ALA A 201 24.40 9.97 -35.74
N ALA A 202 25.61 10.22 -35.24
CA ALA A 202 26.79 10.45 -36.05
C ALA A 202 27.21 9.19 -36.84
N GLU A 203 27.13 8.01 -36.23
CA GLU A 203 27.39 6.73 -36.91
C GLU A 203 26.37 6.45 -38.02
N GLU A 204 25.08 6.65 -37.74
CA GLU A 204 24.01 6.49 -38.73
C GLU A 204 24.18 7.47 -39.90
N ALA A 205 24.57 8.71 -39.63
CA ALA A 205 24.88 9.69 -40.67
C ALA A 205 26.05 9.25 -41.56
N LYS A 206 27.12 8.70 -40.97
CA LYS A 206 28.25 8.12 -41.72
C LYS A 206 27.82 6.91 -42.55
N ALA A 207 27.02 6.00 -41.99
CA ALA A 207 26.49 4.85 -42.69
C ALA A 207 25.62 5.26 -43.89
N LYS A 208 24.74 6.27 -43.73
CA LYS A 208 23.94 6.84 -44.83
C LYS A 208 24.82 7.49 -45.90
N ALA A 209 25.88 8.19 -45.53
CA ALA A 209 26.82 8.77 -46.49
C ALA A 209 27.55 7.69 -47.30
N GLN A 210 28.02 6.62 -46.66
CA GLN A 210 28.63 5.48 -47.34
C GLN A 210 27.65 4.75 -48.26
N ALA A 211 26.41 4.53 -47.82
CA ALA A 211 25.36 3.92 -48.65
C ALA A 211 25.07 4.76 -49.91
N LYS A 212 24.98 6.10 -49.77
CA LYS A 212 24.84 7.00 -50.93
C LYS A 212 26.05 6.91 -51.86
N GLY A 213 27.26 6.82 -51.33
CA GLY A 213 28.48 6.61 -52.11
C GLY A 213 28.47 5.31 -52.92
N LEU A 214 28.00 4.21 -52.32
CA LEU A 214 27.86 2.92 -53.01
C LEU A 214 26.79 2.96 -54.10
N VAL A 215 25.63 3.59 -53.84
CA VAL A 215 24.58 3.75 -54.85
C VAL A 215 25.08 4.59 -56.03
N ALA A 216 25.81 5.68 -55.77
CA ALA A 216 26.43 6.49 -56.82
C ALA A 216 27.45 5.66 -57.63
N ALA A 217 28.30 4.87 -56.98
CA ALA A 217 29.26 4.00 -57.67
C ALA A 217 28.58 2.94 -58.55
N VAL A 218 27.47 2.34 -58.08
CA VAL A 218 26.68 1.37 -58.86
C VAL A 218 26.01 2.07 -60.05
N ALA A 219 25.45 3.26 -59.88
CA ALA A 219 24.85 4.04 -60.96
C ALA A 219 25.89 4.42 -62.03
N ILE A 220 27.09 4.84 -61.62
CA ILE A 220 28.20 5.12 -62.55
C ILE A 220 28.60 3.85 -63.33
N LYS A 221 28.65 2.70 -62.67
CA LYS A 221 28.96 1.42 -63.35
C LYS A 221 27.86 1.05 -64.36
N GLN A 222 26.60 1.15 -63.98
CA GLN A 222 25.47 0.87 -64.89
C GLN A 222 25.45 1.83 -66.09
N ALA A 223 25.77 3.11 -65.89
CA ALA A 223 25.87 4.07 -67.00
C ALA A 223 26.98 3.67 -67.99
N LYS A 224 28.16 3.26 -67.50
CA LYS A 224 29.24 2.76 -68.35
C LYS A 224 28.88 1.46 -69.07
N ASP A 225 28.22 0.53 -68.39
CA ASP A 225 27.78 -0.72 -69.00
C ASP A 225 26.71 -0.47 -70.07
N GLN A 226 25.81 0.51 -69.86
CA GLN A 226 24.85 0.95 -70.87
C GLN A 226 25.54 1.64 -72.07
N GLU A 227 26.52 2.51 -71.83
CA GLU A 227 27.29 3.16 -72.90
C GLU A 227 28.02 2.13 -73.76
N ALA A 228 28.62 1.10 -73.14
CA ALA A 228 29.24 -0.02 -73.84
C ALA A 228 28.22 -0.85 -74.64
N ALA A 229 27.04 -1.12 -74.08
CA ALA A 229 25.98 -1.84 -74.77
C ALA A 229 25.42 -1.05 -75.97
N VAL A 230 25.27 0.27 -75.85
CA VAL A 230 24.86 1.15 -76.96
C VAL A 230 25.93 1.17 -78.05
N ALA A 231 27.22 1.22 -77.70
CA ALA A 231 28.31 1.14 -78.67
C ALA A 231 28.34 -0.20 -79.41
N GLU A 232 28.10 -1.33 -78.71
CA GLU A 232 28.01 -2.66 -79.35
C GLU A 232 26.77 -2.76 -80.26
N ALA A 233 25.63 -2.25 -79.81
CA ALA A 233 24.40 -2.20 -80.60
C ALA A 233 24.58 -1.35 -81.87
N SER A 234 25.27 -0.20 -81.76
CA SER A 234 25.59 0.66 -82.91
C SER A 234 26.46 -0.06 -83.94
N LYS A 235 27.51 -0.78 -83.49
CA LYS A 235 28.36 -1.59 -84.39
C LYS A 235 27.58 -2.70 -85.08
N LYS A 236 26.67 -3.37 -84.36
CA LYS A 236 25.79 -4.39 -84.95
C LYS A 236 24.81 -3.79 -85.96
N ALA A 237 24.26 -2.61 -85.68
CA ALA A 237 23.38 -1.91 -86.61
C ALA A 237 24.11 -1.48 -87.89
N GLU A 238 25.35 -0.99 -87.77
CA GLU A 238 26.19 -0.64 -88.90
C GLU A 238 26.54 -1.87 -89.76
N ALA A 239 26.90 -3.00 -89.12
CA ALA A 239 27.14 -4.25 -89.82
C ALA A 239 25.88 -4.79 -90.52
N ALA A 240 24.70 -4.65 -89.89
CA ALA A 240 23.43 -5.04 -90.49
C ALA A 240 23.07 -4.16 -91.69
N ALA A 241 23.30 -2.84 -91.60
CA ALA A 241 23.09 -1.91 -92.70
C ALA A 241 24.03 -2.20 -93.88
N ALA A 242 25.30 -2.54 -93.61
CA ALA A 242 26.24 -2.96 -94.64
C ALA A 242 25.79 -4.26 -95.34
N ALA A 243 25.32 -5.27 -94.57
CA ALA A 243 24.80 -6.51 -95.13
C ALA A 243 23.52 -6.29 -95.96
N GLU A 244 22.64 -5.37 -95.53
CA GLU A 244 21.45 -5.01 -96.30
C GLU A 244 21.82 -4.28 -97.61
N ALA A 245 22.81 -3.40 -97.58
CA ALA A 245 23.31 -2.74 -98.78
C ALA A 245 23.93 -3.75 -99.78
N GLU A 246 24.72 -4.72 -99.30
CA GLU A 246 25.24 -5.79 -100.14
C GLU A 246 24.13 -6.65 -100.73
N ALA A 247 23.10 -6.98 -99.95
CA ALA A 247 21.94 -7.74 -100.43
C ALA A 247 21.16 -6.97 -101.50
N GLN A 248 21.02 -5.64 -101.37
CA GLN A 248 20.39 -4.79 -102.39
C GLN A 248 21.20 -4.76 -103.69
N VAL A 249 22.53 -4.64 -103.61
CA VAL A 249 23.42 -4.70 -104.79
C VAL A 249 23.32 -6.06 -105.49
N ALA A 250 23.30 -7.16 -104.72
CA ALA A 250 23.11 -8.50 -105.27
C ALA A 250 21.73 -8.68 -105.93
N ALA A 251 20.67 -8.15 -105.31
CA ALA A 251 19.32 -8.18 -105.88
C ALA A 251 19.22 -7.36 -107.17
N GLU A 252 19.86 -6.19 -107.24
CA GLU A 252 19.90 -5.38 -108.45
C GLU A 252 20.70 -6.09 -109.57
N ALA A 253 21.83 -6.71 -109.23
CA ALA A 253 22.61 -7.51 -110.18
C ALA A 253 21.79 -8.68 -110.75
N ALA A 254 21.10 -9.43 -109.90
CA ALA A 254 20.21 -10.52 -110.32
C ALA A 254 19.05 -10.01 -111.20
N SER A 255 18.50 -8.83 -110.88
CA SER A 255 17.45 -8.21 -111.71
C SER A 255 17.95 -7.83 -113.10
N ARG A 256 19.17 -7.27 -113.19
CA ARG A 256 19.81 -6.94 -114.48
C ARG A 256 20.10 -8.20 -115.29
N GLU A 257 20.56 -9.28 -114.66
CA GLU A 257 20.78 -10.57 -115.32
C GLU A 257 19.47 -11.18 -115.82
N ALA A 258 18.41 -11.17 -115.02
CA ALA A 258 17.09 -11.63 -115.44
C ALA A 258 16.53 -10.79 -116.61
N ALA A 259 16.75 -9.47 -116.60
CA ALA A 259 16.37 -8.60 -117.71
C ALA A 259 17.17 -8.90 -118.99
N ALA A 260 18.47 -9.20 -118.86
CA ALA A 260 19.30 -9.63 -119.99
C ALA A 260 18.86 -10.99 -120.54
N ALA A 261 18.52 -11.94 -119.67
CA ALA A 261 17.99 -13.25 -120.05
C ALA A 261 16.65 -13.12 -120.80
N ARG A 262 15.75 -12.23 -120.36
CA ARG A 262 14.51 -11.93 -121.10
C ARG A 262 14.79 -11.39 -122.50
N LYS A 263 15.72 -10.45 -122.65
CA LYS A 263 16.11 -9.95 -123.98
C LYS A 263 16.66 -11.06 -124.89
N ARG A 264 17.45 -12.00 -124.35
CA ARG A 264 17.91 -13.18 -125.10
C ARG A 264 16.74 -14.07 -125.49
N ALA A 265 15.86 -14.40 -124.56
CA ALA A 265 14.67 -15.21 -124.82
C ALA A 265 13.74 -14.57 -125.86
N ASP A 266 13.53 -13.25 -125.81
CA ASP A 266 12.75 -12.53 -126.82
C ASP A 266 13.42 -12.56 -128.20
N SER A 267 14.76 -12.47 -128.25
CA SER A 267 15.52 -12.61 -129.51
C SER A 267 15.46 -14.04 -130.07
N GLU A 268 15.56 -15.07 -129.22
CA GLU A 268 15.41 -16.48 -129.58
C GLU A 268 13.96 -16.83 -129.97
N ALA A 269 12.97 -16.22 -129.31
CA ALA A 269 11.58 -16.35 -129.71
C ALA A 269 11.33 -15.71 -131.09
N GLY A 270 12.01 -14.60 -131.38
CA GLY A 270 12.03 -13.99 -132.71
C GLY A 270 12.59 -14.94 -133.78
N THR A 271 13.73 -15.57 -133.52
CA THR A 271 14.34 -16.54 -134.45
C THR A 271 13.51 -17.81 -134.59
N LEU A 272 12.93 -18.31 -133.50
CA LEU A 272 12.00 -19.46 -133.52
C LEU A 272 10.72 -19.14 -134.30
N ALA A 273 10.15 -17.94 -134.15
CA ALA A 273 8.99 -17.51 -134.93
C ALA A 273 9.33 -17.42 -136.42
N GLU A 274 10.54 -16.97 -136.76
CA GLU A 274 11.03 -16.96 -138.14
C GLU A 274 11.24 -18.38 -138.70
N LEU A 275 11.85 -19.27 -137.92
CA LEU A 275 11.97 -20.70 -138.24
C LEU A 275 10.61 -21.37 -138.38
N LYS A 276 9.63 -21.03 -137.54
CA LYS A 276 8.27 -21.57 -137.61
C LYS A 276 7.50 -21.03 -138.82
N ARG A 277 7.76 -19.79 -139.26
CA ARG A 277 7.26 -19.28 -140.56
C ARG A 277 7.87 -20.06 -141.72
N LYS A 278 9.18 -20.30 -141.71
CA LYS A 278 9.88 -21.13 -142.71
C LYS A 278 9.37 -22.59 -142.69
N ALA A 279 9.15 -23.15 -141.49
CA ALA A 279 8.59 -24.48 -141.32
C ALA A 279 7.12 -24.54 -141.78
N SER A 280 6.30 -23.50 -141.57
CA SER A 280 4.93 -23.47 -142.09
C SER A 280 4.88 -23.28 -143.62
N ALA A 281 5.90 -22.65 -144.20
CA ALA A 281 6.07 -22.63 -145.65
C ALA A 281 6.38 -24.04 -146.16
N LEU A 282 7.31 -24.74 -145.50
CA LEU A 282 7.59 -26.17 -145.77
C LEU A 282 6.41 -27.10 -145.44
N GLU A 283 5.57 -26.79 -144.46
CA GLU A 283 4.38 -27.56 -144.09
C GLU A 283 3.24 -27.30 -145.08
N LYS A 284 3.12 -26.09 -145.65
CA LYS A 284 2.27 -25.85 -146.82
C LYS A 284 2.75 -26.64 -148.04
N ASP A 285 4.06 -26.77 -148.23
CA ASP A 285 4.63 -27.63 -149.26
C ASP A 285 4.43 -29.13 -148.94
N ALA A 286 4.47 -29.54 -147.67
CA ALA A 286 4.27 -30.93 -147.24
C ALA A 286 2.78 -31.34 -147.15
N LYS A 287 1.85 -30.40 -146.96
CA LYS A 287 0.40 -30.65 -146.96
C LYS A 287 -0.16 -30.82 -148.37
N ALA A 288 0.60 -30.45 -149.41
CA ALA A 288 0.40 -30.92 -150.78
C ALA A 288 0.75 -32.41 -150.96
N ALA A 289 1.46 -33.03 -150.02
CA ALA A 289 1.96 -34.41 -150.10
C ALA A 289 1.22 -35.42 -149.19
N GLY A 290 0.07 -35.05 -148.62
CA GLY A 290 -0.92 -35.98 -148.07
C GLY A 290 -0.39 -37.04 -147.10
N ALA A 291 -0.15 -36.69 -145.83
CA ALA A 291 0.12 -37.67 -144.79
C ALA A 291 -0.53 -37.27 -143.46
N THR A 292 -1.55 -38.02 -143.05
CA THR A 292 -2.26 -37.94 -141.76
C THR A 292 -1.77 -39.03 -140.81
N ILE A 293 -1.33 -38.68 -139.60
CA ILE A 293 -1.04 -39.58 -138.47
C ILE A 293 -1.59 -38.94 -137.17
N PRO A 294 -2.08 -39.72 -136.18
CA PRO A 294 -3.20 -39.36 -135.31
C PRO A 294 -2.83 -38.79 -133.93
N ASP A 295 -3.88 -38.20 -133.33
CA ASP A 295 -4.03 -37.58 -132.02
C ASP A 295 -4.05 -38.61 -130.88
N LEU A 296 -3.34 -38.35 -129.76
CA LEU A 296 -3.52 -39.03 -128.46
C LEU A 296 -2.91 -38.22 -127.29
N ASP A 297 -3.79 -37.48 -126.62
CA ASP A 297 -4.11 -37.51 -125.18
C ASP A 297 -3.12 -37.06 -124.06
N LYS A 298 -3.76 -36.57 -122.99
CA LYS A 298 -3.36 -35.67 -121.88
C LYS A 298 -2.45 -36.28 -120.80
N PRO A 299 -1.91 -35.41 -119.89
CA PRO A 299 -2.16 -35.65 -118.46
C PRO A 299 -2.39 -34.40 -117.57
N GLU A 300 -3.14 -34.60 -116.49
CA GLU A 300 -3.29 -33.78 -115.24
C GLU A 300 -2.52 -34.47 -114.07
N PRO A 301 -2.56 -34.02 -112.79
CA PRO A 301 -2.36 -32.70 -112.15
C PRO A 301 -1.44 -32.78 -110.89
N LYS A 302 -1.21 -31.68 -110.13
CA LYS A 302 -1.28 -31.62 -108.62
C LYS A 302 -0.86 -30.26 -107.99
N LYS A 303 -1.60 -29.89 -106.94
CA LYS A 303 -1.49 -28.69 -106.05
C LYS A 303 -0.45 -28.88 -104.92
N PRO A 304 0.04 -27.81 -104.25
CA PRO A 304 0.82 -27.89 -103.02
C PRO A 304 0.04 -27.47 -101.75
N ALA A 305 0.43 -28.01 -100.60
CA ALA A 305 0.02 -27.54 -99.27
C ALA A 305 1.11 -27.79 -98.23
N ALA A 306 1.48 -26.75 -97.46
CA ALA A 306 1.88 -26.87 -96.05
C ALA A 306 2.10 -25.49 -95.41
N LYS A 307 1.34 -25.21 -94.34
CA LYS A 307 1.51 -24.06 -93.42
C LYS A 307 1.19 -24.56 -92.01
N LYS A 308 2.08 -24.34 -91.03
CA LYS A 308 1.89 -24.32 -89.55
C LYS A 308 3.28 -24.11 -88.94
N GLY A 309 3.61 -23.16 -88.06
CA GLY A 309 2.84 -22.45 -87.03
C GLY A 309 3.34 -22.91 -85.65
N LYS A 310 4.35 -22.25 -85.07
CA LYS A 310 4.99 -22.61 -83.78
C LYS A 310 4.55 -21.62 -82.69
N LYS A 311 3.93 -22.13 -81.63
CA LYS A 311 3.40 -21.37 -80.48
C LYS A 311 4.46 -21.20 -79.38
N SER A 312 4.43 -20.03 -78.74
CA SER A 312 5.12 -19.66 -77.50
C SER A 312 4.14 -19.66 -76.32
N SER A 313 4.53 -20.22 -75.16
CA SER A 313 4.01 -19.78 -73.87
C SER A 313 4.80 -20.40 -72.70
N GLY A 314 5.48 -19.55 -71.94
CA GLY A 314 5.96 -19.84 -70.59
C GLY A 314 5.81 -18.56 -69.76
N GLY A 315 5.43 -18.67 -68.49
CA GLY A 315 5.45 -17.50 -67.60
C GLY A 315 4.53 -17.53 -66.39
N SER A 316 4.92 -18.31 -65.39
CA SER A 316 4.41 -18.40 -64.03
C SER A 316 4.22 -17.05 -63.31
N LYS A 317 3.14 -16.89 -62.53
CA LYS A 317 3.02 -15.81 -61.51
C LYS A 317 2.38 -16.33 -60.22
N LYS A 318 3.23 -16.53 -59.21
CA LYS A 318 2.91 -16.66 -57.77
C LYS A 318 2.51 -15.29 -57.22
N ARG A 319 1.45 -15.22 -56.41
CA ARG A 319 1.30 -14.21 -55.33
C ARG A 319 0.80 -14.90 -54.07
N LYS A 320 1.38 -14.49 -52.95
CA LYS A 320 1.35 -15.11 -51.62
C LYS A 320 0.91 -14.01 -50.63
N SER A 321 -0.14 -14.30 -49.88
CA SER A 321 -0.49 -13.88 -48.50
C SER A 321 -0.37 -12.41 -48.05
N GLU A 322 -1.51 -11.83 -47.64
CA GLU A 322 -1.68 -10.90 -46.51
C GLU A 322 -2.58 -11.64 -45.48
N ALA A 323 -2.14 -11.95 -44.26
CA ALA A 323 -1.95 -11.07 -43.09
C ALA A 323 -3.29 -10.66 -42.45
N ILE A 324 -3.76 -11.53 -41.54
CA ILE A 324 -4.85 -11.33 -40.58
C ILE A 324 -4.21 -10.95 -39.24
N SER A 325 -4.66 -9.86 -38.62
CA SER A 325 -4.29 -9.45 -37.27
C SER A 325 -5.46 -8.70 -36.65
N GLU A 326 -6.33 -9.45 -35.97
CA GLU A 326 -7.27 -8.93 -34.98
C GLU A 326 -7.45 -10.03 -33.92
N GLU A 327 -6.93 -9.81 -32.71
CA GLU A 327 -7.55 -10.33 -31.48
C GLU A 327 -6.90 -9.66 -30.25
N GLU A 328 -7.54 -8.59 -29.77
CA GLU A 328 -7.59 -8.30 -28.33
C GLU A 328 -8.62 -9.25 -27.69
N PRO A 329 -8.44 -9.61 -26.42
CA PRO A 329 -9.57 -9.34 -25.52
C PRO A 329 -9.18 -8.72 -24.18
N ALA A 330 -9.77 -7.55 -23.96
CA ALA A 330 -10.63 -7.19 -22.84
C ALA A 330 -10.43 -7.94 -21.51
N ALA A 331 -9.97 -7.16 -20.52
CA ALA A 331 -10.05 -7.48 -19.10
C ALA A 331 -11.52 -7.63 -18.65
N GLU A 332 -11.88 -8.85 -18.27
CA GLU A 332 -13.16 -9.18 -17.68
C GLU A 332 -13.26 -8.58 -16.27
N ALA A 333 -14.27 -7.72 -16.08
CA ALA A 333 -14.66 -7.18 -14.80
C ALA A 333 -15.48 -8.22 -14.04
N ALA A 334 -14.84 -8.93 -13.10
CA ALA A 334 -15.55 -9.72 -12.10
C ALA A 334 -16.09 -8.77 -11.01
N GLY A 335 -17.37 -8.45 -11.11
CA GLY A 335 -18.17 -7.89 -10.02
C GLY A 335 -18.43 -8.98 -8.98
N GLY A 336 -17.68 -8.94 -7.89
CA GLY A 336 -18.06 -9.53 -6.62
C GLY A 336 -17.93 -8.42 -5.59
N ASP A 337 -19.00 -8.15 -4.84
CA ASP A 337 -18.95 -7.37 -3.61
C ASP A 337 -18.11 -8.16 -2.59
N ASP A 338 -16.79 -8.14 -2.79
CA ASP A 338 -15.80 -8.76 -1.92
C ASP A 338 -15.77 -7.97 -0.61
N ALA A 339 -16.61 -8.40 0.32
CA ALA A 339 -16.49 -8.07 1.73
C ALA A 339 -15.11 -8.57 2.22
N MET A 340 -14.09 -7.73 2.07
CA MET A 340 -12.75 -8.00 2.57
C MET A 340 -12.81 -8.08 4.08
N ASP A 341 -12.36 -9.19 4.67
CA ASP A 341 -12.22 -9.33 6.12
C ASP A 341 -10.92 -8.67 6.63
N MET A 342 -10.83 -8.45 7.95
CA MET A 342 -9.65 -7.86 8.60
C MET A 342 -8.35 -8.65 8.33
N THR A 343 -8.46 -9.98 8.12
CA THR A 343 -7.28 -10.81 7.82
C THR A 343 -6.77 -10.61 6.40
N ALA A 344 -7.66 -10.40 5.43
CA ALA A 344 -7.34 -10.09 4.06
C ALA A 344 -6.67 -8.72 3.96
N VAL A 345 -7.22 -7.70 4.62
CA VAL A 345 -6.62 -6.35 4.68
C VAL A 345 -5.21 -6.40 5.28
N ASN A 346 -4.97 -7.27 6.27
CA ASN A 346 -3.66 -7.41 6.88
C ASN A 346 -2.60 -8.03 5.96
N LYS A 347 -3.01 -8.89 5.03
CA LYS A 347 -2.13 -9.54 4.04
C LYS A 347 -1.82 -8.66 2.82
N LEU A 348 -2.55 -7.57 2.59
CA LEU A 348 -2.30 -6.68 1.46
C LEU A 348 -0.93 -6.00 1.54
N THR A 349 -0.28 -5.88 0.37
CA THR A 349 0.95 -5.07 0.19
C THR A 349 0.59 -3.59 0.08
N ALA A 350 1.57 -2.69 0.25
CA ALA A 350 1.33 -1.25 0.20
C ALA A 350 0.72 -0.81 -1.15
N ASP A 351 1.18 -1.38 -2.27
CA ASP A 351 0.65 -1.04 -3.59
C ASP A 351 -0.79 -1.51 -3.81
N LYS A 352 -1.15 -2.68 -3.25
CA LYS A 352 -2.54 -3.18 -3.29
C LYS A 352 -3.46 -2.31 -2.43
N LEU A 353 -3.01 -1.87 -1.26
CA LEU A 353 -3.76 -0.94 -0.40
C LEU A 353 -4.01 0.40 -1.10
N LYS A 354 -3.00 0.96 -1.78
CA LYS A 354 -3.17 2.19 -2.56
C LYS A 354 -4.16 2.02 -3.69
N LYS A 355 -4.12 0.91 -4.42
CA LYS A 355 -5.09 0.61 -5.49
C LYS A 355 -6.52 0.52 -4.96
N GLU A 356 -6.74 -0.16 -3.83
CA GLU A 356 -8.06 -0.24 -3.20
C GLU A 356 -8.57 1.10 -2.67
N LEU A 357 -7.70 1.88 -2.00
CA LEU A 357 -8.06 3.24 -1.58
C LEU A 357 -8.39 4.14 -2.77
N LYS A 358 -7.63 4.06 -3.87
CA LYS A 358 -7.88 4.83 -5.09
C LYS A 358 -9.19 4.44 -5.78
N LYS A 359 -9.53 3.14 -5.83
CA LYS A 359 -10.84 2.67 -6.32
C LYS A 359 -11.99 3.27 -5.51
N ARG A 360 -11.80 3.41 -4.19
CA ARG A 360 -12.78 4.02 -3.27
C ARG A 360 -12.70 5.53 -3.15
N LYS A 361 -11.86 6.19 -3.96
CA LYS A 361 -11.63 7.65 -3.95
C LYS A 361 -11.18 8.18 -2.58
N LEU A 362 -10.40 7.38 -1.84
CA LEU A 362 -9.76 7.75 -0.57
C LEU A 362 -8.29 8.17 -0.78
N ASP A 363 -7.72 8.90 0.18
CA ASP A 363 -6.32 9.34 0.13
C ASP A 363 -5.35 8.15 0.17
N ASP A 364 -4.53 8.01 -0.88
CA ASP A 364 -3.55 6.95 -1.10
C ASP A 364 -2.13 7.31 -0.65
N LYS A 365 -1.96 8.46 0.01
CA LYS A 365 -0.70 8.91 0.61
C LYS A 365 -0.54 8.37 2.04
N GLY A 366 0.69 7.99 2.40
CA GLY A 366 1.03 7.56 3.76
C GLY A 366 1.81 6.25 3.81
N LYS A 367 2.16 5.83 5.03
CA LYS A 367 2.84 4.55 5.30
C LYS A 367 1.82 3.41 5.25
N LYS A 368 2.28 2.16 5.06
CA LYS A 368 1.43 0.96 4.97
C LYS A 368 0.41 0.85 6.12
N ALA A 369 0.80 1.22 7.34
CA ALA A 369 -0.09 1.20 8.51
C ALA A 369 -1.25 2.21 8.41
N GLU A 370 -0.99 3.42 7.91
CA GLU A 370 -2.01 4.47 7.70
C GLU A 370 -2.97 4.08 6.58
N LEU A 371 -2.44 3.53 5.47
CA LEU A 371 -3.25 3.02 4.37
C LEU A 371 -4.15 1.86 4.81
N LYS A 372 -3.64 0.97 5.68
CA LYS A 372 -4.45 -0.09 6.30
C LYS A 372 -5.56 0.50 7.16
N ALA A 373 -5.23 1.42 8.08
CA ALA A 373 -6.21 2.01 8.98
C ALA A 373 -7.35 2.70 8.21
N ARG A 374 -7.03 3.47 7.16
CA ARG A 374 -8.05 4.10 6.30
C ARG A 374 -8.92 3.09 5.56
N LEU A 375 -8.33 1.99 5.09
CA LEU A 375 -9.08 0.94 4.40
C LEU A 375 -10.01 0.19 5.37
N VAL A 376 -9.55 -0.08 6.59
CA VAL A 376 -10.35 -0.68 7.68
C VAL A 376 -11.51 0.23 8.07
N GLU A 377 -11.25 1.53 8.27
CA GLU A 377 -12.26 2.53 8.60
C GLU A 377 -13.33 2.65 7.49
N ALA A 378 -12.91 2.65 6.22
CA ALA A 378 -13.83 2.68 5.09
C ALA A 378 -14.64 1.39 4.89
N LEU A 379 -14.16 0.26 5.42
CA LEU A 379 -14.87 -1.02 5.43
C LEU A 379 -15.80 -1.20 6.64
N GLY A 380 -15.66 -0.38 7.68
CA GLY A 380 -16.38 -0.55 8.94
C GLY A 380 -15.98 -1.81 9.72
N LEU A 381 -14.72 -2.23 9.61
CA LEU A 381 -14.16 -3.45 10.25
C LEU A 381 -13.49 -3.21 11.60
#